data_AF-R8NCX2-F1
#
_entry.id   AF-R8NCX2-F1
#
_cell.length_a   1.000
_cell.length_b   1.000
_cell.length_c   1.000
_cell.angle_alpha   90.00
_cell.angle_beta   90.00
_cell.angle_gamma   90.00
#
_symmetry.space_group_name_H-M   'P 1'
#
loop_
_entity.id
_entity.type
_entity.pdbx_description
1 polymer ?
#
loop_
_entity_poly.entity_id
_entity_poly.type
_entity_poly.pdbx_seq_one_letter_code
_entity_poly.pdbx_strand_id
1 'polypeptide(L)'
;MEKKVYYSIVSSVRFSRNEENRTIIEENIKKGENYFLIRKDDYGECFEVDFEKQITEEENEKENENWLLETVIDFAKKYKITEFELWKKHEGDSTYDKGFGIVIVGSMDNPILKFKEVYSGSLEDWNITWGKGKQNYEKIYFKLSL
;
A
#
# COMPACT_ATOMS: atom_id res chain seq x y z
N MET A 1 -13.62 10.29 21.64
CA MET A 1 -12.95 11.35 20.84
C MET A 1 -12.89 10.89 19.40
N GLU A 2 -13.37 11.67 18.43
CA GLU A 2 -13.18 11.36 17.01
C GLU A 2 -11.69 11.53 16.68
N LYS A 3 -11.08 10.52 16.04
CA LYS A 3 -9.70 10.58 15.58
C LYS A 3 -9.67 10.27 14.09
N LYS A 4 -8.91 11.04 13.32
CA LYS A 4 -8.70 10.71 11.91
C LYS A 4 -7.57 9.70 11.74
N VAL A 5 -7.69 8.85 10.73
CA VAL A 5 -6.60 8.03 10.21
C VAL A 5 -6.41 8.36 8.74
N TYR A 6 -5.14 8.50 8.39
CA TYR A 6 -4.70 8.76 7.03
C TYR A 6 -4.06 7.49 6.49
N TYR A 7 -4.48 7.08 5.30
CA TYR A 7 -3.93 5.94 4.58
C TYR A 7 -3.27 6.41 3.30
N SER A 8 -2.23 5.70 2.85
CA SER A 8 -1.61 5.91 1.54
C SER A 8 -1.34 4.57 0.88
N ILE A 9 -1.69 4.47 -0.39
CA ILE A 9 -1.31 3.37 -1.29
C ILE A 9 -0.24 3.90 -2.23
N VAL A 10 0.97 3.35 -2.16
CA VAL A 10 2.11 3.83 -2.95
C VAL A 10 2.71 2.70 -3.76
N SER A 11 3.14 2.99 -4.99
CA SER A 11 4.05 2.14 -5.76
C SER A 11 5.08 3.03 -6.43
N SER A 12 6.36 2.84 -6.10
CA SER A 12 7.44 3.68 -6.64
C SER A 12 8.31 2.94 -7.62
N VAL A 13 8.83 3.66 -8.62
CA VAL A 13 9.82 3.14 -9.57
C VAL A 13 11.07 2.66 -8.82
N ARG A 14 11.52 3.45 -7.83
CA ARG A 14 12.76 3.20 -7.08
C ARG A 14 12.72 1.92 -6.24
N PHE A 15 11.58 1.63 -5.60
CA PHE A 15 11.47 0.49 -4.67
C PHE A 15 10.73 -0.72 -5.26
N SER A 16 10.04 -0.57 -6.38
CA SER A 16 9.45 -1.72 -7.08
C SER A 16 10.56 -2.63 -7.62
N ARG A 17 10.40 -3.94 -7.43
CA ARG A 17 11.26 -4.99 -8.02
C ARG A 17 10.73 -5.47 -9.37
N ASN A 18 9.53 -5.04 -9.75
CA ASN A 18 8.89 -5.41 -11.01
C ASN A 18 9.18 -4.34 -12.09
N GLU A 19 9.95 -4.70 -13.12
CA GLU A 19 10.27 -3.80 -14.23
C GLU A 19 9.04 -3.33 -15.02
N GLU A 20 8.00 -4.16 -15.11
CA GLU A 20 6.73 -3.81 -15.74
C GLU A 20 6.01 -2.72 -14.94
N ASN A 21 5.97 -2.82 -13.61
CA ASN A 21 5.40 -1.75 -12.77
C ASN A 21 6.16 -0.44 -12.97
N ARG A 22 7.50 -0.46 -13.00
CA ARG A 22 8.32 0.73 -13.22
C ARG A 22 7.94 1.41 -14.53
N THR A 23 7.89 0.64 -15.61
CA THR A 23 7.52 1.12 -16.94
C THR A 23 6.11 1.73 -16.95
N ILE A 24 5.14 1.05 -16.34
CA ILE A 24 3.77 1.54 -16.22
C ILE A 24 3.73 2.89 -15.50
N ILE A 25 4.44 3.03 -14.38
CA ILE A 25 4.45 4.28 -13.60
C ILE A 25 5.04 5.42 -14.43
N GLU A 26 6.23 5.23 -15.00
CA GLU A 26 6.90 6.24 -15.82
C GLU A 26 6.05 6.68 -17.02
N GLU A 27 5.39 5.74 -17.69
CA GLU A 27 4.51 6.06 -18.82
C GLU A 27 3.28 6.86 -18.41
N ASN A 28 2.64 6.51 -17.29
CA ASN A 28 1.45 7.21 -16.81
C ASN A 28 1.79 8.61 -16.30
N ILE A 29 2.97 8.82 -15.70
CA ILE A 29 3.49 10.16 -15.38
C ILE A 29 3.60 11.01 -16.66
N LYS A 30 4.19 10.48 -17.73
CA LYS A 30 4.31 11.19 -19.02
C LYS A 30 2.96 11.53 -19.64
N LYS A 31 1.94 10.69 -19.42
CA LYS A 31 0.56 10.90 -19.88
C LYS A 31 -0.21 11.91 -19.01
N GLY A 32 0.32 12.29 -17.85
CA GLY A 32 -0.37 13.17 -16.90
C GLY A 32 -1.58 12.50 -16.26
N GLU A 33 -1.55 11.17 -16.11
CA GLU A 33 -2.64 10.42 -15.50
C GLU A 33 -2.78 10.75 -14.01
N ASN A 34 -4.02 10.74 -13.54
CA ASN A 34 -4.31 10.99 -12.13
C ASN A 34 -3.66 9.90 -11.26
N TYR A 35 -3.15 10.31 -10.10
CA TYR A 35 -2.42 9.49 -9.12
C TYR A 35 -0.96 9.17 -9.47
N PHE A 36 -0.47 9.60 -10.63
CA PHE A 36 0.93 9.42 -11.01
C PHE A 36 1.69 10.75 -10.85
N LEU A 37 2.69 10.76 -9.97
CA LEU A 37 3.41 11.99 -9.61
C LEU A 37 4.89 11.73 -9.33
N ILE A 38 5.67 12.82 -9.34
CA ILE A 38 7.08 12.81 -8.96
C ILE A 38 7.20 13.47 -7.59
N ARG A 39 7.46 12.66 -6.55
CA ARG A 39 7.72 13.15 -5.20
C ARG A 39 9.09 13.82 -5.14
N LYS A 40 9.23 14.79 -4.23
CA LYS A 40 10.48 15.50 -3.98
C LYS A 40 11.42 14.78 -3.02
N ASP A 41 10.93 13.75 -2.35
CA ASP A 41 11.69 12.91 -1.43
C ASP A 41 12.25 11.68 -2.15
N ASP A 42 12.77 10.74 -1.36
CA ASP A 42 13.44 9.55 -1.87
C ASP A 42 12.55 8.60 -2.69
N TYR A 43 11.23 8.73 -2.64
CA TYR A 43 10.32 7.88 -3.42
C TYR A 43 10.33 8.21 -4.91
N GLY A 44 10.56 9.47 -5.30
CA GLY A 44 10.63 9.89 -6.69
C GLY A 44 9.35 9.62 -7.49
N GLU A 45 9.47 8.98 -8.65
CA GLU A 45 8.36 8.65 -9.55
C GLU A 45 7.45 7.56 -8.97
N CYS A 46 6.18 7.91 -8.74
CA CYS A 46 5.23 7.08 -8.01
C CYS A 46 3.83 7.05 -8.65
N PHE A 47 3.14 5.93 -8.41
CA PHE A 47 1.70 5.90 -8.22
C PHE A 47 1.41 6.12 -6.73
N GLU A 48 0.53 7.05 -6.38
CA GLU A 48 0.16 7.37 -5.00
C GLU A 48 -1.30 7.80 -4.87
N VAL A 49 -2.00 7.21 -3.90
CA VAL A 49 -3.39 7.54 -3.57
C VAL A 49 -3.56 7.60 -2.06
N ASP A 50 -4.03 8.75 -1.57
CA ASP A 50 -4.24 9.00 -0.15
C ASP A 50 -5.73 8.99 0.21
N PHE A 51 -6.04 8.51 1.41
CA PHE A 51 -7.37 8.49 1.97
C PHE A 51 -7.35 9.08 3.39
N GLU A 52 -8.39 9.83 3.73
CA GLU A 52 -8.68 10.27 5.10
C GLU A 52 -9.96 9.57 5.56
N LYS A 53 -9.93 9.01 6.76
CA LYS A 53 -11.12 8.42 7.38
C LYS A 53 -11.27 8.91 8.81
N GLN A 54 -12.46 9.38 9.15
CA GLN A 54 -12.83 9.66 10.52
C GLN A 54 -13.17 8.34 11.21
N ILE A 55 -12.62 8.13 12.40
CA ILE A 55 -12.90 6.95 13.21
C ILE A 55 -13.37 7.40 14.59
N THR A 56 -14.52 6.89 15.02
CA THR A 56 -14.96 6.98 16.42
C THR A 56 -14.32 5.88 17.27
N GLU A 57 -14.27 6.04 18.60
CA GLU A 57 -13.74 5.00 19.50
C GLU A 57 -14.45 3.65 19.33
N GLU A 58 -15.76 3.65 19.05
CA GLU A 58 -16.55 2.44 18.83
C GLU A 58 -16.32 1.82 17.44
N GLU A 59 -15.95 2.63 16.45
CA GLU A 59 -15.59 2.16 15.11
C GLU A 59 -14.17 1.59 15.08
N ASN A 60 -13.21 2.11 15.85
CA ASN A 60 -11.84 1.59 15.88
C ASN A 60 -11.78 0.07 16.17
N GLU A 61 -12.65 -0.44 17.04
CA GLU A 61 -12.71 -1.88 17.36
C GLU A 61 -13.43 -2.72 16.27
N LYS A 62 -14.27 -2.08 15.46
CA LYS A 62 -15.11 -2.73 14.43
C LYS A 62 -14.61 -2.49 13.01
N GLU A 63 -13.69 -1.56 12.81
CA GLU A 63 -13.32 -1.06 11.51
C GLU A 63 -12.39 -2.04 10.80
N ASN A 64 -12.94 -2.78 9.87
CA ASN A 64 -12.19 -3.69 9.04
C ASN A 64 -11.48 -2.92 7.92
N GLU A 65 -10.14 -2.96 7.89
CA GLU A 65 -9.29 -2.29 6.90
C GLU A 65 -9.19 -3.07 5.57
N ASN A 66 -9.95 -4.16 5.38
CA ASN A 66 -10.02 -4.91 4.12
C ASN A 66 -10.41 -4.05 2.90
N TRP A 67 -11.15 -2.95 3.10
CA TRP A 67 -11.50 -2.02 2.02
C TRP A 67 -10.25 -1.46 1.31
N LEU A 68 -9.13 -1.31 2.03
CA LEU A 68 -7.87 -0.84 1.46
C LEU A 68 -7.28 -1.88 0.51
N LEU A 69 -7.43 -3.17 0.85
CA LEU A 69 -7.01 -4.28 -0.01
C LEU A 69 -7.89 -4.42 -1.26
N GLU A 70 -9.20 -4.21 -1.14
CA GLU A 70 -10.13 -4.16 -2.28
C GLU A 70 -9.76 -3.01 -3.22
N THR A 71 -9.46 -1.84 -2.65
CA THR A 71 -9.01 -0.66 -3.40
C THR A 71 -7.69 -0.92 -4.14
N VAL A 72 -6.72 -1.58 -3.50
CA VAL A 72 -5.48 -2.03 -4.14
C VAL A 72 -5.77 -2.94 -5.34
N ILE A 73 -6.69 -3.90 -5.20
CA ILE A 73 -7.08 -4.80 -6.29
C ILE A 73 -7.69 -4.03 -7.46
N ASP A 74 -8.53 -3.04 -7.20
CA ASP A 74 -9.16 -2.23 -8.24
C ASP A 74 -8.14 -1.39 -9.01
N PHE A 75 -7.18 -0.78 -8.30
CA PHE A 75 -6.08 -0.06 -8.94
C PHE A 75 -5.17 -1.00 -9.73
N ALA A 76 -4.86 -2.17 -9.20
CA ALA A 76 -4.08 -3.17 -9.93
C ALA A 76 -4.79 -3.65 -11.20
N LYS A 77 -6.11 -3.85 -11.16
CA LYS A 77 -6.89 -4.19 -12.36
C LYS A 77 -6.86 -3.08 -13.40
N LYS A 78 -6.99 -1.82 -12.95
CA LYS A 78 -7.03 -0.64 -13.81
C LYS A 78 -5.68 -0.36 -14.46
N TYR A 79 -4.62 -0.27 -13.65
CA TYR A 79 -3.31 0.20 -14.07
C TYR A 79 -2.31 -0.91 -14.33
N LYS A 80 -2.64 -2.17 -14.00
CA LYS A 80 -1.77 -3.35 -14.11
C LYS A 80 -0.54 -3.33 -13.20
N ILE A 81 -0.50 -2.41 -12.23
CA ILE A 81 0.51 -2.39 -11.16
C ILE A 81 0.26 -3.55 -10.21
N THR A 82 1.32 -4.28 -9.86
CA THR A 82 1.24 -5.52 -9.06
C THR A 82 1.98 -5.48 -7.72
N GLU A 83 2.70 -4.40 -7.44
CA GLU A 83 3.43 -4.22 -6.17
C GLU A 83 3.04 -2.88 -5.59
N PHE A 84 2.69 -2.87 -4.30
CA PHE A 84 2.28 -1.69 -3.57
C PHE A 84 2.86 -1.68 -2.17
N GLU A 85 2.91 -0.52 -1.56
CA GLU A 85 3.14 -0.28 -0.16
C GLU A 85 1.89 0.38 0.41
N LEU A 86 1.46 -0.10 1.57
CA LEU A 86 0.38 0.49 2.33
C LEU A 86 0.95 1.15 3.56
N TRP A 87 0.55 2.40 3.78
CA TRP A 87 0.99 3.21 4.90
C TRP A 87 -0.22 3.78 5.63
N LYS A 88 -0.17 3.85 6.96
CA LYS A 88 -1.13 4.63 7.75
C LYS A 88 -0.48 5.45 8.86
N LYS A 89 -1.20 6.49 9.29
CA LYS A 89 -0.92 7.27 10.49
C LYS A 89 -2.19 7.78 11.14
N HIS A 90 -2.10 8.07 12.43
CA HIS A 90 -3.20 8.71 13.15
C HIS A 90 -3.05 10.23 13.14
N GLU A 91 -4.16 10.91 13.35
CA GLU A 91 -4.18 12.36 13.53
C GLU A 91 -3.26 12.80 14.67
N GLY A 92 -2.41 13.80 14.39
CA GLY A 92 -1.37 14.26 15.30
C GLY A 92 0.03 13.71 14.99
N ASP A 93 0.12 12.62 14.23
CA ASP A 93 1.41 12.06 13.83
C ASP A 93 2.00 12.81 12.63
N SER A 94 3.27 13.20 12.77
CA SER A 94 4.00 13.95 11.75
C SER A 94 4.37 13.11 10.52
N THR A 95 4.48 11.79 10.68
CA THR A 95 4.92 10.84 9.65
C THR A 95 4.04 9.60 9.66
N TYR A 96 3.97 8.91 8.51
CA TYR A 96 3.44 7.54 8.44
C TYR A 96 4.23 6.63 9.38
N ASP A 97 3.55 5.99 10.32
CA ASP A 97 4.18 5.25 11.41
C ASP A 97 4.02 3.73 11.26
N LYS A 98 3.02 3.28 10.48
CA LYS A 98 2.78 1.87 10.16
C LYS A 98 2.78 1.65 8.66
N GLY A 99 3.53 0.66 8.18
CA GLY A 99 3.53 0.35 6.76
C GLY A 99 4.03 -1.03 6.39
N PHE A 100 3.45 -1.57 5.31
CA PHE A 100 3.81 -2.89 4.79
C PHE A 100 3.62 -2.98 3.28
N GLY A 101 4.37 -3.88 2.64
CA GLY A 101 4.31 -4.16 1.21
C GLY A 101 3.33 -5.26 0.84
N ILE A 102 2.71 -5.11 -0.33
CA ILE A 102 1.81 -6.07 -0.98
C ILE A 102 2.35 -6.40 -2.37
N VAL A 103 2.25 -7.68 -2.74
CA VAL A 103 2.39 -8.14 -4.12
C VAL A 103 1.14 -8.88 -4.54
N ILE A 104 0.63 -8.57 -5.72
CA ILE A 104 -0.49 -9.25 -6.35
C ILE A 104 0.05 -10.28 -7.33
N VAL A 105 -0.35 -11.53 -7.16
CA VAL A 105 0.02 -12.63 -8.05
C VAL A 105 -1.21 -13.35 -8.57
N GLY A 106 -1.03 -14.15 -9.62
CA GLY A 106 -2.13 -14.84 -10.31
C GLY A 106 -2.78 -13.96 -11.38
N SER A 107 -3.96 -14.38 -11.86
CA SER A 107 -4.72 -13.59 -12.83
C SER A 107 -5.36 -12.38 -12.12
N MET A 108 -5.45 -11.24 -12.81
CA MET A 108 -6.20 -10.08 -12.30
C MET A 108 -7.71 -10.33 -12.17
N ASP A 109 -8.25 -11.38 -12.82
CA ASP A 109 -9.63 -11.83 -12.64
C ASP A 109 -9.82 -12.62 -11.33
N ASN A 110 -8.74 -13.19 -10.79
CA ASN A 110 -8.72 -13.88 -9.51
C ASN A 110 -7.40 -13.60 -8.76
N PRO A 111 -7.21 -12.35 -8.30
CA PRO A 111 -5.93 -11.91 -7.75
C PRO A 111 -5.69 -12.54 -6.39
N ILE A 112 -4.44 -12.92 -6.14
CA ILE A 112 -3.98 -13.39 -4.84
C ILE A 112 -3.06 -12.32 -4.26
N LEU A 113 -3.45 -11.76 -3.11
CA LEU A 113 -2.63 -10.81 -2.37
C LEU A 113 -1.62 -11.56 -1.49
N LYS A 114 -0.36 -11.17 -1.59
CA LYS A 114 0.72 -11.61 -0.71
C LYS A 114 1.30 -10.41 0.05
N PHE A 115 1.39 -10.52 1.37
CA PHE A 115 2.08 -9.54 2.19
C PHE A 115 3.59 -9.80 2.16
N LYS A 116 4.38 -8.81 1.76
CA LYS A 116 5.80 -8.94 1.43
C LYS A 116 6.73 -8.57 2.57
N GLU A 117 6.55 -7.39 3.15
CA GLU A 117 7.49 -6.82 4.10
C GLU A 117 6.77 -5.83 5.02
N VAL A 118 7.17 -5.73 6.27
CA VAL A 118 6.70 -4.68 7.18
C VAL A 118 7.83 -3.66 7.32
N TYR A 119 7.60 -2.45 6.84
CA TYR A 119 8.58 -1.36 6.85
C TYR A 119 8.60 -0.65 8.20
N SER A 120 7.44 -0.55 8.85
CA SER A 120 7.30 -0.01 10.20
C SER A 120 6.09 -0.61 10.91
N GLY A 121 6.23 -0.92 12.20
CA GLY A 121 5.21 -1.56 13.01
C GLY A 121 5.12 -3.08 12.80
N SER A 122 3.89 -3.59 12.81
CA SER A 122 3.49 -4.99 12.63
C SER A 122 2.23 -5.07 11.78
N LEU A 123 1.97 -6.22 11.15
CA LEU A 123 0.67 -6.47 10.51
C LEU A 123 -0.48 -6.53 11.54
N GLU A 124 -0.18 -6.81 12.80
CA GLU A 124 -1.17 -6.77 13.90
C GLU A 124 -1.62 -5.35 14.23
N ASP A 125 -0.88 -4.32 13.79
CA ASP A 125 -1.32 -2.93 13.88
C ASP A 125 -2.49 -2.65 12.91
N TRP A 126 -2.83 -3.59 12.02
CA TRP A 126 -3.87 -3.46 11.01
C TRP A 126 -5.06 -4.39 11.30
N ASN A 127 -6.28 -3.87 11.20
CA ASN A 127 -7.51 -4.63 11.35
C ASN A 127 -7.92 -5.29 10.02
N ILE A 128 -7.03 -6.13 9.50
CA ILE A 128 -7.21 -6.85 8.23
C ILE A 128 -7.55 -8.31 8.54
N THR A 129 -8.71 -8.76 8.07
CA THR A 129 -9.20 -10.14 8.26
C THR A 129 -9.30 -10.93 6.95
N TRP A 130 -8.53 -10.52 5.94
CA TRP A 130 -8.63 -11.02 4.57
C TRP A 130 -8.43 -12.54 4.43
N GLY A 131 -9.51 -13.24 4.09
CA GLY A 131 -9.54 -14.72 3.98
C GLY A 131 -9.34 -15.29 2.57
N LYS A 132 -9.22 -14.46 1.52
CA LYS A 132 -9.02 -14.92 0.12
C LYS A 132 -7.56 -14.77 -0.30
N GLY A 133 -6.83 -15.87 -0.27
CA GLY A 133 -5.41 -15.92 -0.62
C GLY A 133 -4.59 -16.17 0.63
N LYS A 134 -3.87 -17.30 0.65
CA LYS A 134 -2.97 -17.68 1.75
C LYS A 134 -2.10 -16.48 2.15
N GLN A 135 -2.26 -16.05 3.40
CA GLN A 135 -1.37 -15.15 4.11
C GLN A 135 0.02 -15.81 4.21
N ASN A 136 0.79 -15.78 3.13
CA ASN A 136 2.14 -16.33 3.10
C ASN A 136 3.08 -15.22 3.54
N TYR A 137 3.45 -15.25 4.82
CA TYR A 137 4.52 -14.42 5.35
C TYR A 137 5.85 -14.87 4.73
N GLU A 138 6.41 -14.10 3.80
CA GLU A 138 7.84 -14.16 3.52
C GLU A 138 8.52 -13.08 4.33
N LYS A 139 9.11 -13.45 5.46
CA LYS A 139 9.94 -12.54 6.25
C LYS A 139 11.25 -12.31 5.47
N ILE A 140 11.27 -11.29 4.61
CA ILE A 140 12.49 -10.93 3.88
C ILE A 140 13.39 -10.14 4.84
N TYR A 141 14.40 -10.82 5.39
CA TYR A 141 15.45 -10.18 6.17
C TYR A 141 16.36 -9.40 5.22
N PHE A 142 16.39 -8.07 5.33
CA PHE A 142 17.51 -7.30 4.82
C PHE A 142 18.58 -7.18 5.88
N LYS A 143 19.76 -7.70 5.57
CA LYS A 143 20.97 -7.37 6.32
C LYS A 143 21.33 -5.93 5.95
N LEU A 144 21.03 -4.98 6.82
CA LEU A 144 21.65 -3.64 6.77
C LEU A 144 23.15 -3.87 6.79
N SER A 145 23.80 -3.64 5.65
CA SER A 145 25.25 -3.55 5.59
C SER A 145 25.57 -2.17 6.12
N LEU A 146 26.04 -2.11 7.37
CA LEU A 146 26.66 -0.92 7.96
C LEU A 146 27.86 -0.47 7.13
#